data_AF-A0A839IRH7-F1
#
_entry.id   AF-A0A839IRH7-F1
#
_cell.length_a   1.000
_cell.length_b   1.000
_cell.length_c   1.000
_cell.angle_alpha   90.00
_cell.angle_beta   90.00
_cell.angle_gamma   90.00
#
_symmetry.space_group_name_H-M   'P 1'
#
loop_
_entity.id
_entity.type
_entity.pdbx_description
1 polymer ?
#
loop_
_entity_poly.entity_id
_entity_poly.type
_entity_poly.pdbx_seq_one_letter_code
_entity_poly.pdbx_strand_id
1 'polypeptide(L)'
;MSKAVFSKTSSTDVVLEDAFWEADNGWDEYFLNRSVWVHMDEYCPHLLGDEDYSRIIIHSGNNSGWKYSRRLKDRDLVHAVFAEIKKPVSEKNLIELGFEKWSGSYA
;
A
#
# COMPACT_ATOMS: atom_id res chain seq x y z
N MET A 1 0.42 43.92 17.40
CA MET A 1 1.24 43.16 16.43
C MET A 1 1.10 41.68 16.74
N SER A 2 0.08 41.00 16.19
CA SER A 2 -0.11 39.57 16.43
C SER A 2 0.73 38.78 15.42
N LYS A 3 1.73 38.04 15.88
CA LYS A 3 2.45 37.09 15.04
C LYS A 3 1.53 35.89 14.81
N ALA A 4 1.08 35.69 13.57
CA ALA A 4 0.47 34.44 13.16
C ALA A 4 1.51 33.32 13.31
N VAL A 5 1.29 32.43 14.27
CA VAL A 5 2.02 31.17 14.40
C VAL A 5 1.35 30.21 13.42
N PHE A 6 1.96 30.01 12.25
CA PHE A 6 1.59 28.91 11.36
C PHE A 6 2.07 27.61 12.01
N SER A 7 1.15 26.92 12.71
CA SER A 7 1.34 25.52 13.09
C SER A 7 1.19 24.65 11.84
N LYS A 8 2.29 24.36 11.16
CA LYS A 8 2.29 23.45 10.01
C LYS A 8 2.50 22.02 10.51
N THR A 9 1.44 21.42 11.01
CA THR A 9 1.39 20.04 11.54
C THR A 9 0.42 19.18 10.73
N SER A 10 0.51 19.20 9.40
CA SER A 10 -0.19 18.21 8.58
C SER A 10 0.84 17.21 8.07
N SER A 11 0.78 15.97 8.55
CA SER A 11 1.33 14.86 7.77
C SER A 11 0.77 14.95 6.35
N THR A 12 1.59 14.62 5.36
CA THR A 12 1.13 14.60 3.98
C THR A 12 1.01 13.15 3.58
N ASP A 13 -0.20 12.64 3.67
CA ASP A 13 -0.59 11.33 3.18
C ASP A 13 -0.99 11.53 1.71
N VAL A 14 -0.33 10.81 0.81
CA VAL A 14 -0.63 10.86 -0.62
C VAL A 14 -1.09 9.49 -1.06
N VAL A 15 -2.34 9.39 -1.47
CA VAL A 15 -2.88 8.17 -2.08
C VAL A 15 -2.63 8.25 -3.59
N LEU A 16 -1.92 7.25 -4.10
CA LEU A 16 -1.49 7.14 -5.51
C LEU A 16 -2.34 6.13 -6.28
N GLU A 17 -2.82 5.08 -5.62
CA GLU A 17 -3.76 4.10 -6.18
C GLU A 17 -4.76 3.69 -5.09
N ASP A 18 -6.02 3.53 -5.50
CA ASP A 18 -7.09 3.06 -4.64
C ASP A 18 -8.21 2.44 -5.49
N ALA A 19 -8.04 1.19 -5.91
CA ALA A 19 -8.91 0.57 -6.89
C ALA A 19 -9.04 -0.95 -6.74
N PHE A 20 -10.14 -1.49 -7.27
CA PHE A 20 -10.30 -2.94 -7.44
C PHE A 20 -9.68 -3.40 -8.75
N TRP A 21 -8.79 -4.38 -8.68
CA TRP A 21 -8.14 -4.99 -9.84
C TRP A 21 -8.57 -6.46 -9.97
N GLU A 22 -8.65 -6.95 -11.20
CA GLU A 22 -8.92 -8.37 -11.49
C GLU A 22 -7.84 -9.25 -10.87
N ALA A 23 -8.23 -10.36 -10.26
CA ALA A 23 -7.34 -11.35 -9.68
C ALA A 23 -7.41 -12.68 -10.45
N ASP A 24 -6.31 -13.42 -10.48
CA ASP A 24 -6.28 -14.76 -11.09
C ASP A 24 -7.05 -15.78 -10.22
N ASN A 25 -7.17 -17.03 -10.65
CA ASN A 25 -7.89 -18.05 -9.88
C ASN A 25 -7.06 -18.67 -8.72
N GLY A 26 -5.88 -18.13 -8.42
CA GLY A 26 -4.92 -18.70 -7.48
C GLY A 26 -5.04 -18.19 -6.05
N TRP A 27 -5.90 -17.21 -5.79
CA TRP A 27 -6.11 -16.68 -4.44
C TRP A 27 -7.01 -17.58 -3.61
N ASP A 28 -6.69 -17.65 -2.31
CA ASP A 28 -7.54 -18.28 -1.30
C ASP A 28 -8.92 -17.60 -1.22
N GLU A 29 -8.95 -16.27 -1.32
CA GLU A 29 -10.16 -15.47 -1.21
C GLU A 29 -10.13 -14.19 -2.06
N TYR A 30 -11.32 -13.65 -2.36
CA TYR A 30 -11.51 -12.48 -3.22
C TYR A 30 -12.57 -11.53 -2.68
N PHE A 31 -12.59 -10.31 -3.21
CA PHE A 31 -13.80 -9.49 -3.22
C PHE A 31 -14.76 -9.94 -4.34
N LEU A 32 -15.89 -9.22 -4.47
CA LEU A 32 -16.87 -9.44 -5.54
C LEU A 32 -16.19 -9.46 -6.92
N ASN A 33 -16.72 -10.28 -7.83
CA ASN A 33 -16.20 -10.40 -9.21
C ASN A 33 -14.75 -10.87 -9.32
N ARG A 34 -14.22 -11.60 -8.33
CA ARG A 34 -12.83 -12.10 -8.32
C ARG A 34 -11.82 -10.96 -8.45
N SER A 35 -12.05 -9.88 -7.71
CA SER A 35 -11.10 -8.77 -7.62
C SER A 35 -10.37 -8.75 -6.28
N VAL A 36 -9.23 -8.09 -6.27
CA VAL A 36 -8.51 -7.66 -5.07
C VAL A 36 -8.50 -6.14 -5.01
N TRP A 37 -8.47 -5.59 -3.80
CA TRP A 37 -8.30 -4.15 -3.62
C TRP A 37 -6.82 -3.82 -3.58
N VAL A 38 -6.38 -2.90 -4.43
CA VAL A 38 -4.99 -2.44 -4.53
C VAL A 38 -4.94 -1.00 -4.08
N HIS A 39 -4.11 -0.75 -3.08
CA HIS A 39 -3.91 0.56 -2.47
C HIS A 39 -2.41 0.89 -2.48
N MET A 40 -2.05 2.08 -2.94
CA MET A 40 -0.69 2.59 -2.89
C MET A 40 -0.70 3.98 -2.28
N ASP A 41 0.11 4.18 -1.25
CA ASP A 41 0.21 5.44 -0.52
C ASP A 41 1.63 5.76 -0.08
N GLU A 42 1.87 7.05 0.11
CA GLU A 42 3.09 7.60 0.66
C GLU A 42 2.77 8.43 1.89
N TYR A 43 3.60 8.26 2.92
CA TYR A 43 3.49 8.96 4.20
C TYR A 43 4.79 9.69 4.53
N CYS A 44 4.68 11.00 4.70
CA CYS A 44 5.76 11.85 5.19
C CYS A 44 5.40 12.43 6.57
N PRO A 45 5.94 11.86 7.67
CA PRO A 45 5.69 12.36 9.00
C PRO A 45 6.35 13.71 9.24
N HIS A 46 5.68 14.55 10.03
CA HIS A 46 6.20 15.84 10.49
C HIS A 46 6.52 15.84 11.99
N LEU A 47 6.19 14.75 12.69
CA LEU A 47 6.42 14.56 14.12
C LEU A 47 7.60 13.62 14.35
N LEU A 48 8.41 13.93 15.36
CA LEU A 48 9.52 13.09 15.81
C LEU A 48 8.97 11.78 16.40
N GLY A 49 9.30 10.65 15.79
CA GLY A 49 8.94 9.31 16.27
C GLY A 49 8.22 8.44 15.24
N ASP A 50 7.62 9.05 14.22
CA ASP A 50 6.95 8.34 13.14
C ASP A 50 7.93 7.97 12.01
N GLU A 51 7.71 6.80 11.42
CA GLU A 51 8.47 6.32 10.28
C GLU A 51 7.78 6.68 8.95
N ASP A 52 8.52 7.31 8.07
CA ASP A 52 8.12 7.57 6.69
C ASP A 52 8.01 6.27 5.89
N TYR A 53 7.09 6.24 4.93
CA TYR A 53 6.98 5.10 4.03
C TYR A 53 6.44 5.46 2.65
N SER A 54 6.77 4.60 1.70
CA SER A 54 6.01 4.37 0.47
C SER A 54 5.61 2.90 0.49
N ARG A 55 4.33 2.59 0.27
CA ARG A 55 3.85 1.21 0.37
C ARG A 55 2.76 0.89 -0.66
N ILE A 56 2.63 -0.40 -0.91
CA ILE A 56 1.56 -1.02 -1.67
C ILE A 56 0.90 -2.04 -0.75
N ILE A 57 -0.41 -1.99 -0.65
CA ILE A 57 -1.24 -2.98 0.04
C ILE A 57 -2.17 -3.60 -1.00
N ILE A 58 -2.20 -4.92 -1.04
CA ILE A 58 -3.16 -5.68 -1.85
C ILE A 58 -3.98 -6.52 -0.89
N HIS A 59 -5.28 -6.24 -0.84
CA HIS A 59 -6.21 -6.88 0.09
C HIS A 59 -7.06 -7.90 -0.68
N SER A 60 -7.15 -9.11 -0.13
CA SER A 60 -8.05 -10.18 -0.57
C SER A 60 -9.28 -10.26 0.33
N GLY A 61 -10.16 -11.26 0.18
CA GLY A 61 -11.24 -11.47 1.15
C GLY A 61 -10.73 -11.63 2.61
N ASN A 62 -11.65 -11.46 3.57
CA ASN A 62 -11.49 -11.75 5.00
C ASN A 62 -10.18 -11.29 5.69
N ASN A 63 -9.86 -9.99 5.59
CA ASN A 63 -8.75 -9.36 6.34
C ASN A 63 -7.38 -10.02 6.12
N SER A 64 -7.15 -10.49 4.90
CA SER A 64 -5.87 -11.04 4.45
C SER A 64 -5.35 -10.25 3.26
N GLY A 65 -4.05 -10.30 3.04
CA GLY A 65 -3.48 -9.68 1.86
C GLY A 65 -1.96 -9.74 1.82
N TRP A 66 -1.43 -8.82 1.02
CA TRP A 66 -0.02 -8.69 0.72
C TRP A 66 0.40 -7.23 0.91
N LYS A 67 1.61 -7.03 1.41
CA LYS A 67 2.18 -5.70 1.64
C LYS A 67 3.59 -5.65 1.10
N TYR A 68 3.90 -4.56 0.40
CA TYR A 68 5.27 -4.17 0.07
C TYR A 68 5.48 -2.76 0.59
N SER A 69 6.49 -2.54 1.43
CA SER A 69 6.73 -1.24 2.06
C SER A 69 8.22 -0.96 2.14
N ARG A 70 8.60 0.28 1.86
CA ARG A 70 9.95 0.81 2.03
C ARG A 70 9.89 2.20 2.65
N ARG A 71 11.04 2.72 3.06
CA ARG A 71 11.19 4.12 3.48
C ARG A 71 10.89 5.05 2.30
N LEU A 72 10.43 6.27 2.57
CA LEU A 72 10.02 7.19 1.53
C LEU A 72 11.19 7.58 0.61
N LYS A 73 12.42 7.60 1.13
CA LYS A 73 13.65 7.81 0.33
C LYS A 73 13.83 6.76 -0.80
N ASP A 74 13.26 5.57 -0.64
CA ASP A 74 13.35 4.46 -1.58
C ASP A 74 12.05 4.28 -2.38
N ARG A 75 11.18 5.31 -2.43
CA ARG A 75 9.87 5.23 -3.11
C ARG A 75 9.98 4.81 -4.57
N ASP A 76 11.03 5.22 -5.29
CA ASP A 76 11.16 4.89 -6.71
C ASP A 76 11.21 3.36 -6.93
N LEU A 77 11.74 2.61 -5.96
CA LEU A 77 11.69 1.14 -5.96
C LEU A 77 10.26 0.62 -5.77
N VAL A 78 9.47 1.25 -4.90
CA VAL A 78 8.06 0.89 -4.67
C VAL A 78 7.25 1.16 -5.94
N HIS A 79 7.46 2.31 -6.60
CA HIS A 79 6.82 2.63 -7.88
C HIS A 79 7.21 1.64 -8.98
N ALA A 80 8.49 1.24 -9.05
CA ALA A 80 8.94 0.22 -9.98
C ALA A 80 8.28 -1.14 -9.71
N VAL A 81 8.21 -1.56 -8.45
CA VAL A 81 7.53 -2.80 -8.04
C VAL A 81 6.04 -2.75 -8.38
N PHE A 82 5.38 -1.61 -8.15
CA PHE A 82 3.96 -1.42 -8.49
C PHE A 82 3.70 -1.58 -10.00
N ALA A 83 4.58 -1.04 -10.85
CA ALA A 83 4.47 -1.16 -12.29
C ALA A 83 4.65 -2.60 -12.81
N GLU A 84 5.34 -3.45 -12.05
CA GLU A 84 5.58 -4.87 -12.39
C GLU A 84 4.45 -5.81 -11.92
N ILE A 85 3.45 -5.31 -11.18
CA ILE A 85 2.29 -6.11 -10.77
C ILE A 85 1.49 -6.48 -12.02
N LYS A 86 1.38 -7.78 -12.29
CA LYS A 86 0.63 -8.30 -13.43
C LYS A 86 -0.88 -8.20 -13.18
N LYS A 87 -1.63 -8.03 -14.27
CA LYS A 87 -3.09 -8.15 -14.31
C LYS A 87 -3.47 -9.36 -15.18
N PRO A 88 -4.29 -10.32 -14.69
CA PRO A 88 -4.87 -10.39 -13.34
C PRO A 88 -3.81 -10.55 -12.25
N VAL A 89 -4.05 -9.96 -11.07
CA VAL A 89 -3.12 -10.02 -9.92
C VAL A 89 -3.03 -11.47 -9.43
N SER A 90 -1.81 -11.94 -9.16
CA SER A 90 -1.51 -13.31 -8.75
C SER A 90 -0.67 -13.31 -7.49
N GLU A 91 -1.05 -14.09 -6.46
CA GLU A 91 -0.22 -14.24 -5.25
C GLU A 91 1.21 -14.68 -5.57
N LYS A 92 1.38 -15.55 -6.58
CA LYS A 92 2.70 -16.00 -7.02
C LYS A 92 3.56 -14.84 -7.52
N ASN A 93 2.98 -13.94 -8.31
CA ASN A 93 3.70 -12.76 -8.79
C ASN A 93 4.06 -11.82 -7.65
N LEU A 94 3.18 -11.66 -6.65
CA LEU A 94 3.46 -10.85 -5.46
C LEU A 94 4.62 -11.42 -4.63
N ILE A 95 4.68 -12.75 -4.45
CA ILE A 95 5.81 -13.42 -3.79
C ILE A 95 7.12 -13.16 -4.55
N GLU A 96 7.11 -13.28 -5.89
CA GLU A 96 8.29 -13.03 -6.73
C GLU A 96 8.77 -11.57 -6.64
N LEU A 97 7.84 -10.62 -6.47
CA LEU A 97 8.13 -9.20 -6.27
C LEU A 97 8.56 -8.87 -4.83
N GLY A 98 8.53 -9.84 -3.92
CA GLY A 98 8.96 -9.67 -2.53
C GLY A 98 7.92 -9.03 -1.63
N PHE A 99 6.62 -9.16 -1.95
CA PHE A 99 5.56 -8.82 -1.03
C PHE A 99 5.53 -9.80 0.15
N GLU A 100 5.17 -9.29 1.32
CA GLU A 100 5.00 -10.06 2.54
C GLU A 100 3.50 -10.31 2.76
N LYS A 101 3.13 -11.56 3.03
CA LYS A 101 1.75 -11.91 3.39
C LYS A 101 1.44 -11.35 4.77
N TRP A 102 0.27 -10.76 4.92
CA TRP A 102 -0.24 -10.33 6.22
C TRP A 102 -1.66 -10.87 6.40
N SER A 103 -1.98 -11.22 7.64
CA SER A 103 -3.30 -11.67 8.07
C SER A 103 -3.59 -11.05 9.42
N GLY A 104 -4.68 -10.30 9.55
CA GLY A 104 -5.01 -9.70 10.84
C GLY A 104 -6.29 -8.89 10.83
N SER A 105 -7.08 -9.00 11.90
CA SER A 105 -7.97 -7.92 12.32
C SER A 105 -7.12 -6.72 12.69
N TYR A 106 -7.39 -5.55 12.10
CA TYR A 106 -6.81 -4.28 12.57
C TYR A 106 -6.88 -4.22 14.10
N ALA A 107 -5.72 -4.19 14.76
CA ALA A 107 -5.56 -3.93 16.19
C ALA A 107 -4.72 -2.67 16.35
#